data_AF-A0ABD5MZ60-F1
#
_entry.id   AF-A0ABD5MZ60-F1
#
_cell.length_a   1.000
_cell.length_b   1.000
_cell.length_c   1.000
_cell.angle_alpha   90.00
_cell.angle_beta   90.00
_cell.angle_gamma   90.00
#
_symmetry.space_group_name_H-M   'P 1'
#
loop_
_entity.id
_entity.type
_entity.pdbx_description
1 polymer ?
#
loop_
_entity_poly.entity_id
_entity_poly.type
_entity_poly.pdbx_seq_one_letter_code
_entity_poly.pdbx_strand_id
1 'polypeptide(L)'
;MKINELKDGDRKVDVEANVIEKSDAREVRSRYTNETFRVADATIEDETGTITLTLWNEQVEQVNVGDRVKIENGYIKSFRDILQLNSGKYGSLTVL
;
A
#
# COMPACT_ATOMS: atom_id res chain seq x y z
N MET A 1 -9.00 6.70 -8.93
CA MET A 1 -9.48 5.45 -9.53
C MET A 1 -10.23 4.67 -8.47
N LYS A 2 -11.11 3.75 -8.87
CA LYS A 2 -11.82 2.86 -7.94
C LYS A 2 -11.08 1.55 -7.75
N ILE A 3 -11.15 0.97 -6.55
CA ILE A 3 -10.39 -0.23 -6.21
C ILE A 3 -10.75 -1.41 -7.11
N ASN A 4 -12.03 -1.61 -7.44
CA ASN A 4 -12.47 -2.72 -8.28
C ASN A 4 -12.01 -2.64 -9.76
N GLU A 5 -11.49 -1.50 -10.20
CA GLU A 5 -10.98 -1.29 -11.55
C GLU A 5 -9.48 -1.59 -11.68
N LEU A 6 -8.79 -1.72 -10.54
CA LEU A 6 -7.33 -1.87 -10.47
C LEU A 6 -6.89 -3.26 -10.95
N LYS A 7 -5.84 -3.28 -11.78
CA LYS A 7 -5.28 -4.49 -12.38
C LYS A 7 -3.77 -4.53 -12.21
N ASP A 8 -3.23 -5.75 -12.28
CA ASP A 8 -1.79 -5.94 -12.24
C ASP A 8 -1.09 -5.14 -13.34
N GLY A 9 -0.02 -4.44 -12.98
CA GLY A 9 0.75 -3.59 -13.89
C GLY A 9 0.24 -2.15 -14.03
N ASP A 10 -0.90 -1.80 -13.43
CA ASP A 10 -1.38 -0.41 -13.41
C ASP A 10 -0.37 0.52 -12.72
N ARG A 11 -0.26 1.74 -13.25
CA ARG A 11 0.66 2.79 -12.79
C ARG A 11 -0.07 4.12 -12.74
N LYS A 12 0.49 5.09 -12.01
CA LYS A 12 -0.14 6.40 -11.77
C LYS A 12 -1.52 6.24 -11.12
N VAL A 13 -1.58 5.32 -10.16
CA VAL A 13 -2.81 4.99 -9.46
C VAL A 13 -2.99 5.97 -8.31
N ASP A 14 -4.09 6.73 -8.39
CA ASP A 14 -4.53 7.64 -7.34
C ASP A 14 -5.78 7.07 -6.68
N VAL A 15 -5.74 6.81 -5.37
CA VAL A 15 -6.81 6.16 -4.60
C VAL A 15 -6.96 6.83 -3.24
N GLU A 16 -8.20 7.03 -2.81
CA GLU A 16 -8.54 7.38 -1.43
C GLU A 16 -9.38 6.25 -0.84
N ALA A 17 -9.01 5.78 0.35
CA ALA A 17 -9.64 4.62 0.97
C ALA A 17 -9.47 4.65 2.50
N ASN A 18 -10.30 3.90 3.22
CA ASN A 18 -10.19 3.72 4.66
C ASN A 18 -9.37 2.47 4.98
N VAL A 19 -8.53 2.54 6.00
CA VAL A 19 -7.75 1.40 6.48
C VAL A 19 -8.60 0.60 7.44
N ILE A 20 -8.91 -0.65 7.08
CA ILE A 20 -9.76 -1.52 7.89
C ILE A 20 -8.98 -2.57 8.66
N GLU A 21 -7.81 -2.95 8.17
CA GLU A 21 -6.93 -3.92 8.83
C GLU A 21 -5.47 -3.55 8.60
N LYS A 22 -4.60 -3.96 9.53
CA LYS A 22 -3.15 -3.80 9.43
C LYS A 22 -2.48 -4.98 10.11
N SER A 23 -1.56 -5.61 9.39
CA SER A 23 -0.72 -6.68 9.90
C SER A 23 0.45 -6.14 10.74
N ASP A 24 1.06 -7.02 11.52
CA ASP A 24 2.29 -6.70 12.24
C ASP A 24 3.42 -6.32 11.28
N ALA A 25 4.26 -5.40 11.74
CA ALA A 25 5.46 -5.01 11.01
C ALA A 25 6.44 -6.20 10.94
N ARG A 26 6.95 -6.48 9.75
CA ARG A 26 8.04 -7.44 9.51
C ARG A 26 9.25 -6.73 8.93
N GLU A 27 10.41 -7.31 9.16
CA GLU A 27 11.65 -6.86 8.55
C GLU A 27 11.92 -7.63 7.26
N VAL A 28 12.31 -6.90 6.20
CA VAL A 28 12.77 -7.48 4.95
C VAL A 28 14.16 -6.94 4.62
N ARG A 29 15.08 -7.83 4.25
CA ARG A 29 16.43 -7.44 3.87
C ARG A 29 16.55 -7.31 2.35
N SER A 30 17.02 -6.17 1.88
CA SER A 30 17.31 -5.94 0.47
C SER A 30 18.49 -6.79 0.02
N ARG A 31 18.30 -7.51 -1.08
CA ARG A 31 19.35 -8.33 -1.70
C ARG A 31 20.42 -7.49 -2.42
N TYR A 32 20.13 -6.22 -2.72
CA TYR A 32 21.02 -5.35 -3.49
C TYR A 32 21.88 -4.48 -2.57
N THR A 33 21.27 -3.92 -1.52
CA THR A 33 21.92 -2.95 -0.62
C THR A 33 22.28 -3.53 0.74
N ASN A 34 21.83 -4.76 1.05
CA ASN A 34 21.91 -5.37 2.38
C ASN A 34 21.17 -4.61 3.50
N GLU A 35 20.45 -3.55 3.17
CA GLU A 35 19.65 -2.77 4.12
C GLU A 35 18.42 -3.54 4.58
N THR A 36 18.03 -3.31 5.83
CA THR A 36 16.79 -3.83 6.40
C THR A 36 15.71 -2.77 6.30
N PHE A 37 14.56 -3.15 5.77
CA PHE A 37 13.37 -2.33 5.65
C PHE A 37 12.25 -2.90 6.53
N ARG A 38 11.43 -2.01 7.10
CA ARG A 38 10.20 -2.42 7.78
C ARG A 38 9.05 -2.40 6.79
N VAL A 39 8.24 -3.45 6.79
CA VAL A 39 7.10 -3.58 5.90
C VAL A 39 5.90 -4.08 6.69
N ALA A 40 4.73 -3.52 6.45
CA ALA A 40 3.46 -4.02 6.93
C ALA A 40 2.45 -4.01 5.78
N ASP A 41 1.52 -4.95 5.82
CA ASP A 41 0.45 -5.03 4.85
C ASP A 41 -0.83 -4.50 5.52
N ALA A 42 -1.51 -3.55 4.89
CA ALA A 42 -2.76 -2.97 5.34
C ALA A 42 -3.87 -3.28 4.34
N THR A 43 -5.07 -3.58 4.81
CA THR A 43 -6.25 -3.70 3.96
C THR A 43 -6.94 -2.34 3.91
N ILE A 44 -7.12 -1.79 2.72
CA ILE A 44 -7.85 -0.54 2.50
C ILE A 44 -9.15 -0.81 1.74
N GLU A 45 -10.22 -0.09 2.07
CA GLU A 45 -11.52 -0.18 1.40
C GLU A 45 -12.00 1.17 0.86
N ASP A 46 -12.63 1.12 -0.30
CA ASP A 46 -13.49 2.16 -0.85
C ASP A 46 -14.90 1.58 -1.08
N GLU A 47 -15.80 2.35 -1.66
CA GLU A 47 -17.17 1.88 -1.90
C GLU A 47 -17.29 0.75 -2.94
N THR A 48 -16.21 0.43 -3.64
CA THR A 48 -16.16 -0.54 -4.74
C THR A 48 -15.47 -1.85 -4.37
N GLY A 49 -14.63 -1.85 -3.34
CA GLY A 49 -13.97 -3.06 -2.87
C GLY A 49 -12.78 -2.79 -1.96
N THR A 50 -11.96 -3.83 -1.79
CA THR A 50 -10.79 -3.83 -0.89
C THR A 50 -9.53 -4.19 -1.65
N ILE A 51 -8.39 -3.61 -1.27
CA ILE A 51 -7.07 -3.98 -1.79
C ILE A 51 -6.02 -3.96 -0.67
N THR A 52 -4.98 -4.77 -0.83
CA THR A 52 -3.81 -4.73 0.06
C THR A 52 -2.91 -3.55 -0.30
N LEU A 53 -2.64 -2.68 0.66
CA LEU A 53 -1.66 -1.61 0.62
C LEU A 53 -0.39 -2.04 1.32
N THR A 54 0.74 -2.00 0.62
CA THR A 54 2.05 -2.29 1.22
C THR A 54 2.66 -1.02 1.80
N LEU A 55 2.87 -1.00 3.12
CA LEU A 55 3.47 0.11 3.86
C LEU A 55 4.97 -0.14 4.04
N TRP A 56 5.78 0.88 3.77
CA TRP A 56 7.24 0.82 3.88
C TRP A 56 7.78 1.80 4.93
N ASN A 57 8.70 1.32 5.76
CA ASN A 57 9.46 2.11 6.73
C ASN A 57 8.55 2.97 7.62
N GLU A 58 8.67 4.30 7.53
CA GLU A 58 7.92 5.26 8.33
C GLU A 58 6.40 5.16 8.10
N GLN A 59 5.96 4.73 6.90
CA GLN A 59 4.54 4.52 6.60
C GLN A 59 3.91 3.47 7.53
N VAL A 60 4.71 2.52 8.02
CA VAL A 60 4.25 1.48 8.95
C VAL A 60 3.82 2.09 10.27
N GLU A 61 4.44 3.17 10.74
CA GLU A 61 4.04 3.84 11.98
C GLU A 61 3.00 4.95 11.70
N GLN A 62 3.07 5.56 10.51
CA GLN A 62 2.18 6.64 10.12
C GLN A 62 0.72 6.20 9.95
N VAL A 63 0.48 5.00 9.42
CA VAL A 63 -0.85 4.51 9.05
C VAL A 63 -1.40 3.57 10.11
N ASN A 64 -2.62 3.82 10.59
CA ASN A 64 -3.32 3.02 11.58
C ASN A 64 -4.68 2.55 11.08
N VAL A 65 -5.21 1.52 11.73
CA VAL A 65 -6.58 1.05 11.47
C VAL A 65 -7.56 2.16 11.86
N GLY A 66 -8.51 2.44 10.97
CA GLY A 66 -9.46 3.55 11.09
C GLY A 66 -9.04 4.83 10.36
N ASP A 67 -7.78 4.94 9.93
CA ASP A 67 -7.33 6.10 9.17
C ASP A 67 -7.93 6.12 7.76
N ARG A 68 -8.13 7.33 7.24
CA ARG A 68 -8.37 7.53 5.82
C ARG A 68 -7.05 7.90 5.15
N VAL A 69 -6.70 7.18 4.09
CA VAL A 69 -5.44 7.39 3.38
C VAL A 69 -5.68 7.81 1.93
N LYS A 70 -4.78 8.64 1.43
CA LYS A 70 -4.66 9.01 0.02
C LYS A 70 -3.33 8.50 -0.52
N ILE A 71 -3.39 7.74 -1.60
CA ILE A 71 -2.23 7.30 -2.37
C ILE A 71 -2.24 8.07 -3.68
N GLU A 72 -1.12 8.68 -4.03
CA GLU A 72 -0.94 9.36 -5.31
C GLU A 72 0.26 8.79 -6.06
N ASN A 73 0.12 8.66 -7.38
CA ASN A 73 1.12 8.11 -8.28
C ASN A 73 1.64 6.72 -7.85
N GLY A 74 0.74 5.90 -7.29
CA GLY A 74 1.02 4.53 -6.90
C GLY A 74 1.08 3.57 -8.09
N TYR A 75 1.38 2.31 -7.80
CA TYR A 75 1.37 1.22 -8.77
C TYR A 75 0.79 -0.07 -8.16
N ILE A 76 0.21 -0.89 -9.04
CA ILE A 76 -0.30 -2.21 -8.68
C ILE A 76 0.69 -3.26 -9.10
N LYS A 77 0.94 -4.20 -8.19
CA LYS A 77 1.75 -5.38 -8.48
C LYS A 77 1.13 -6.60 -7.83
N SER A 78 1.02 -7.68 -8.59
CA SER A 78 0.68 -8.99 -8.05
C SER A 78 1.88 -9.61 -7.33
N PHE A 79 1.65 -10.07 -6.11
CA PHE A 79 2.59 -10.92 -5.39
C PHE A 79 1.84 -12.14 -4.87
N ARG A 80 2.25 -13.34 -5.34
CA ARG A 80 1.57 -14.61 -5.01
C ARG A 80 0.06 -14.54 -5.28
N ASP A 81 -0.30 -14.04 -6.47
CA ASP A 81 -1.68 -13.89 -6.96
C ASP A 81 -2.56 -12.90 -6.17
N ILE A 82 -1.96 -12.10 -5.27
CA ILE A 82 -2.64 -11.05 -4.53
C ILE A 82 -2.22 -9.70 -5.12
N LEU A 83 -3.19 -8.87 -5.52
CA LEU A 83 -2.96 -7.50 -5.97
C LEU A 83 -2.56 -6.62 -4.79
N GLN A 84 -1.43 -5.93 -4.94
CA GLN A 84 -0.91 -5.01 -3.94
C GLN A 84 -0.73 -3.61 -4.51
N LEU A 85 -1.33 -2.62 -3.85
CA LEU A 85 -1.08 -1.20 -4.07
C LEU A 85 0.18 -0.78 -3.33
N ASN A 86 1.05 -0.05 -4.03
CA ASN A 86 2.30 0.48 -3.50
C ASN A 86 2.43 1.96 -3.89
N SER A 87 2.84 2.83 -2.97
CA SER A 87 3.12 4.24 -3.31
C SER A 87 4.36 4.39 -4.20
N GLY A 88 5.36 3.52 -4.04
CA GLY A 88 6.59 3.55 -4.84
C GLY A 88 7.47 4.78 -4.59
N LYS A 89 8.57 4.89 -5.35
CA LYS A 89 9.59 5.95 -5.17
C LYS A 89 9.09 7.35 -5.54
N TYR A 90 8.17 7.45 -6.49
CA TYR A 90 7.67 8.71 -7.04
C TYR A 90 6.22 9.00 -6.64
N GLY A 91 5.61 8.13 -5.85
CA GLY A 91 4.30 8.36 -5.29
C GLY A 91 4.36 8.72 -3.82
N SER A 92 3.22 9.16 -3.31
CA SER A 92 3.03 9.60 -1.94
C SER A 92 1.94 8.78 -1.27
N LEU A 93 2.04 8.70 0.05
CA LEU A 93 0.98 8.23 0.92
C LEU A 93 0.73 9.35 1.94
N THR A 94 -0.52 9.74 2.12
CA THR A 94 -0.93 10.76 3.08
C THR A 94 -2.09 10.24 3.90
N VAL A 95 -2.01 10.38 5.21
CA VAL A 95 -3.14 10.17 6.13
C VAL A 95 -3.93 11.49 6.18
N LEU A 96 -5.25 11.40 6.00
CA LEU A 96 -6.17 12.54 5.91
C LEU A 96 -6.78 12.91 7.26
#